data_AF-A0A1L9WMH8-F1
#
_entry.id   AF-A0A1L9WMH8-F1
#
_cell.length_a   1.000
_cell.length_b   1.000
_cell.length_c   1.000
_cell.angle_alpha   90.00
_cell.angle_beta   90.00
_cell.angle_gamma   90.00
#
_symmetry.space_group_name_H-M   'P 1'
#
loop_
_entity.id
_entity.type
_entity.pdbx_description
1 polymer ?
#
loop_
_entity_poly.entity_id
_entity_poly.type
_entity_poly.pdbx_seq_one_letter_code
_entity_poly.pdbx_strand_id
1 'polypeptide(L)'
;MFKQPQLQIGRDYTPLPSTSPDEEEDECLRFFIRRDPHGEVSRYLHNLDMDSPIEVCGPRVECGIPPSTQRILFIAGGTGIAPALQAAHTLLRRTNQTCKPRIHILWANRNRDDCSGGINDTIVTPAPQRSWFFGRSTPAASPAPVASPLNPSQSLIVRELEALRAQYPGQMTVDYFVDEEGSAIGKQAILDFTDSVGLPSPKPSQDNLILVSGPEGFISYMAGPKLWAEGMELQGPLRGIIKELDLKDWAVWKL
;
A
#
# COMPACT_ATOMS: atom_id res chain seq x y z
N MET A 1 9.06 -11.43 13.17
CA MET A 1 9.85 -12.61 12.77
C MET A 1 9.16 -13.91 13.12
N PHE A 2 8.73 -14.68 12.12
CA PHE A 2 8.35 -16.09 12.26
C PHE A 2 9.60 -16.96 12.19
N LYS A 3 9.70 -17.95 13.07
CA LYS A 3 10.81 -18.90 13.07
C LYS A 3 10.36 -20.25 12.54
N GLN A 4 11.18 -20.81 11.66
CA GLN A 4 11.13 -22.23 11.32
C GLN A 4 12.08 -22.99 12.26
N PRO A 5 11.55 -23.81 13.19
CA PRO A 5 12.37 -24.38 14.26
C PRO A 5 13.37 -25.44 13.76
N GLN A 6 13.08 -26.17 12.69
CA GLN A 6 13.98 -27.22 12.19
C GLN A 6 15.23 -26.66 11.52
N LEU A 7 15.11 -25.53 10.81
CA LEU A 7 16.24 -24.89 10.11
C LEU A 7 16.83 -23.71 10.88
N GLN A 8 16.20 -23.29 11.98
CA GLN A 8 16.59 -22.11 12.75
C GLN A 8 16.67 -20.83 11.88
N ILE A 9 15.77 -20.74 10.89
CA ILE A 9 15.65 -19.59 9.99
C ILE A 9 14.47 -18.72 10.44
N GLY A 10 14.71 -17.41 10.52
CA GLY A 10 13.70 -16.41 10.81
C GLY A 10 13.34 -15.57 9.58
N ARG A 11 12.06 -15.22 9.42
CA ARG A 11 11.60 -14.26 8.40
C ARG A 11 10.63 -13.26 9.00
N ASP A 12 10.79 -11.99 8.62
CA ASP A 12 9.87 -10.94 9.01
C ASP A 12 8.67 -10.89 8.07
N TYR A 13 7.49 -10.77 8.68
CA TYR A 13 6.22 -10.59 8.00
C TYR A 13 5.49 -9.45 8.71
N THR A 14 4.93 -8.53 7.93
CA THR A 14 4.15 -7.43 8.46
C THR A 14 2.75 -7.95 8.83
N PRO A 15 2.30 -7.79 10.09
CA PRO A 15 0.94 -8.15 10.45
C PRO A 15 -0.04 -7.24 9.70
N LEU A 16 -1.21 -7.77 9.35
CA LEU A 16 -2.33 -6.94 8.93
C LEU A 16 -2.89 -6.18 10.14
N PRO A 17 -3.52 -5.01 9.92
CA PRO A 17 -4.19 -4.29 11.00
C PRO A 17 -5.28 -5.15 11.66
N SER A 18 -5.56 -4.83 12.91
CA SER A 18 -6.73 -5.35 13.62
C SER A 18 -8.02 -4.93 12.91
N THR A 19 -9.01 -5.83 12.90
CA THR A 19 -10.35 -5.58 12.36
C THR A 19 -11.29 -4.98 13.41
N SER A 20 -11.01 -5.19 14.70
CA SER A 20 -11.82 -4.60 15.77
C SER A 20 -11.39 -3.14 16.01
N PRO A 21 -12.35 -2.23 16.24
CA PRO A 21 -12.02 -0.90 16.75
C PRO A 21 -11.51 -0.96 18.20
N ASP A 22 -11.89 -2.01 18.93
CA ASP A 22 -11.48 -2.27 20.31
C ASP A 22 -10.23 -3.17 20.32
N GLU A 23 -9.06 -2.55 20.50
CA GLU A 23 -7.74 -3.20 20.49
C GLU A 23 -7.57 -4.22 21.62
N GLU A 24 -8.43 -4.19 22.63
CA GLU A 24 -8.44 -5.11 23.78
C GLU A 24 -9.10 -6.46 23.47
N GLU A 25 -9.88 -6.57 22.38
CA GLU A 25 -10.62 -7.80 22.03
C GLU A 25 -9.97 -8.63 20.91
N ASP A 26 -8.97 -8.10 20.19
CA ASP A 26 -8.33 -8.83 19.09
C ASP A 26 -7.21 -9.75 19.64
N GLU A 27 -7.60 -10.95 20.07
CA GLU A 27 -6.67 -12.00 20.53
C GLU A 27 -5.82 -12.61 19.38
N CYS A 28 -6.09 -12.24 18.13
CA CYS A 28 -5.52 -12.89 16.95
C CYS A 28 -4.66 -11.94 16.08
N LEU A 29 -3.43 -12.37 15.76
CA LEU A 29 -2.61 -11.72 14.74
C LEU A 29 -2.93 -12.28 13.34
N ARG A 30 -3.16 -11.38 12.38
CA ARG A 30 -3.46 -11.74 10.98
C ARG A 30 -2.27 -11.41 10.08
N PHE A 31 -2.00 -12.25 9.09
CA PHE A 31 -0.89 -12.05 8.14
C PHE A 31 -1.32 -12.38 6.72
N PHE A 32 -0.80 -11.62 5.75
CA PHE A 32 -0.95 -11.90 4.32
C PHE A 32 0.35 -12.44 3.75
N ILE A 33 0.47 -13.77 3.70
CA ILE A 33 1.72 -14.46 3.36
C ILE A 33 1.55 -15.25 2.07
N ARG A 34 2.26 -14.81 1.02
CA ARG A 34 2.38 -15.58 -0.22
C ARG A 34 3.28 -16.79 -0.01
N ARG A 35 2.85 -17.94 -0.53
CA ARG A 35 3.70 -19.13 -0.63
C ARG A 35 4.77 -18.90 -1.70
N ASP A 36 6.03 -18.81 -1.26
CA ASP A 36 7.17 -18.77 -2.17
C ASP A 36 7.65 -20.21 -2.42
N PRO A 37 7.70 -20.69 -3.68
CA PRO A 37 8.21 -22.03 -4.00
C PRO A 37 9.63 -22.30 -3.50
N HIS A 38 10.44 -21.26 -3.33
CA HIS A 38 11.83 -21.34 -2.86
C HIS A 38 12.01 -20.79 -1.43
N GLY A 39 10.94 -20.31 -0.79
CA GLY A 39 10.99 -19.77 0.56
C GLY A 39 10.90 -20.85 1.62
N GLU A 40 11.87 -20.92 2.54
CA GLU A 40 11.84 -21.90 3.64
C GLU A 40 10.69 -21.63 4.61
N VAL A 41 10.59 -20.39 5.13
CA VAL A 41 9.56 -20.05 6.14
C VAL A 41 8.16 -19.98 5.54
N SER A 42 7.99 -19.43 4.33
CA SER A 42 6.65 -19.36 3.72
C SER A 42 6.08 -20.74 3.42
N ARG A 43 6.89 -21.68 2.90
CA ARG A 43 6.46 -23.08 2.71
C ARG A 43 6.16 -23.77 4.04
N TYR A 44 7.00 -23.55 5.05
CA TYR A 44 6.74 -24.07 6.40
C TYR A 44 5.36 -23.63 6.90
N LEU A 45 5.06 -22.33 6.88
CA LEU A 45 3.79 -21.79 7.35
C LEU A 45 2.57 -22.31 6.56
N HIS A 46 2.71 -22.46 5.24
CA HIS A 46 1.64 -23.01 4.38
C HIS A 46 1.40 -24.51 4.55
N ASN A 47 2.33 -25.23 5.18
CA ASN A 47 2.23 -26.67 5.42
C ASN A 47 1.83 -27.00 6.87
N LEU A 48 1.61 -26.00 7.73
CA LEU A 48 1.16 -26.23 9.10
C LEU A 48 -0.30 -26.64 9.13
N ASP A 49 -0.60 -27.62 9.97
CA ASP A 49 -1.98 -27.95 10.31
C ASP A 49 -2.57 -26.88 11.25
N MET A 50 -3.89 -26.83 11.33
CA MET A 50 -4.56 -25.97 12.30
C MET A 50 -4.14 -26.33 13.73
N ASP A 51 -4.15 -25.33 14.60
CA ASP A 51 -3.69 -25.41 15.99
C ASP A 51 -2.20 -25.73 16.18
N SER A 52 -1.41 -25.74 15.10
CA SER A 52 0.05 -25.90 15.20
C SER A 52 0.68 -24.74 15.99
N PRO A 53 1.57 -25.02 16.95
CA PRO A 53 2.31 -23.97 17.64
C PRO A 53 3.28 -23.27 16.69
N ILE A 54 3.34 -21.94 16.77
CA ILE A 54 4.23 -21.11 15.95
C ILE A 54 5.05 -20.20 16.86
N GLU A 55 6.36 -20.15 16.63
CA GLU A 55 7.25 -19.21 17.29
C GLU A 55 7.31 -17.88 16.52
N VAL A 56 6.92 -16.81 17.20
CA VAL A 56 6.96 -15.45 16.67
C VAL A 56 7.77 -14.55 17.60
N CYS A 57 8.69 -13.77 17.03
CA CYS A 57 9.44 -12.73 17.74
C CYS A 57 9.11 -11.36 17.14
N GLY A 58 8.72 -10.41 17.99
CA GLY A 58 8.32 -9.06 17.59
C GLY A 58 7.48 -8.38 18.68
N PRO A 59 6.86 -7.24 18.40
CA PRO A 59 6.89 -6.52 17.11
C PRO A 59 8.25 -5.83 16.85
N ARG A 60 8.52 -5.50 15.58
CA ARG A 60 9.67 -4.70 15.15
C ARG A 60 9.17 -3.58 14.24
N VAL A 61 9.51 -2.34 14.57
CA VAL A 61 9.13 -1.17 13.77
C VAL A 61 10.31 -0.80 12.88
N GLU A 62 10.17 -1.00 11.57
CA GLU A 62 11.19 -0.60 10.58
C GLU A 62 11.03 0.87 10.16
N CYS A 63 9.79 1.34 10.04
CA CYS A 63 9.48 2.71 9.64
C CYS A 63 8.34 3.27 10.51
N GLY A 64 8.65 4.33 11.27
CA GLY A 64 7.65 5.11 11.97
C GLY A 64 7.12 6.24 11.08
N ILE A 65 5.80 6.43 11.02
CA ILE A 65 5.20 7.54 10.28
C ILE A 65 5.25 8.80 11.16
N PRO A 66 6.00 9.85 10.78
CA PRO A 66 6.12 11.08 11.58
C PRO A 66 4.75 11.69 11.91
N PRO A 67 4.55 12.27 13.11
CA PRO A 67 3.27 12.87 13.50
C PRO A 67 2.81 14.02 12.58
N SER A 68 3.77 14.73 11.98
CA SER A 68 3.58 15.82 11.02
C SER A 68 3.10 15.35 9.65
N THR A 69 3.24 14.06 9.30
CA THR A 69 2.87 13.54 7.98
C THR A 69 1.38 13.68 7.72
N GLN A 70 1.05 14.41 6.66
CA GLN A 70 -0.33 14.60 6.20
C GLN A 70 -0.65 13.83 4.91
N ARG A 71 0.37 13.44 4.15
CA ARG A 71 0.19 12.76 2.87
C ARG A 71 1.13 11.59 2.73
N ILE A 72 0.60 10.44 2.34
CA ILE A 72 1.38 9.25 2.02
C ILE A 72 1.04 8.80 0.59
N LEU A 73 2.06 8.62 -0.24
CA LEU A 73 1.98 7.80 -1.44
C LEU A 73 2.60 6.44 -1.10
N PHE A 74 1.80 5.39 -1.11
CA PHE A 74 2.28 4.04 -0.85
C PHE A 74 2.34 3.25 -2.17
N ILE A 75 3.52 2.71 -2.48
CA ILE A 75 3.78 1.91 -3.68
C ILE A 75 4.03 0.48 -3.20
N ALA A 76 3.05 -0.39 -3.39
CA ALA A 76 3.05 -1.76 -2.90
C ALA A 76 3.20 -2.76 -4.04
N GLY A 77 4.13 -3.70 -3.90
CA GLY A 77 4.28 -4.87 -4.78
C GLY A 77 3.87 -6.16 -4.06
N GLY A 78 2.86 -6.86 -4.58
CA GLY A 78 2.37 -8.13 -4.03
C GLY A 78 1.95 -8.00 -2.56
N THR A 79 2.58 -8.79 -1.68
CA THR A 79 2.30 -8.77 -0.23
C THR A 79 2.76 -7.50 0.47
N GLY A 80 3.49 -6.60 -0.21
CA GLY A 80 3.82 -5.25 0.28
C GLY A 80 2.60 -4.37 0.58
N ILE A 81 1.40 -4.82 0.23
CA ILE A 81 0.12 -4.20 0.63
C ILE A 81 -0.13 -4.27 2.14
N ALA A 82 0.43 -5.24 2.86
CA ALA A 82 0.26 -5.35 4.31
C ALA A 82 0.88 -4.15 5.06
N PRO A 83 2.14 -3.75 4.79
CA PRO A 83 2.68 -2.46 5.20
C PRO A 83 1.83 -1.24 4.80
N ALA A 84 1.23 -1.27 3.61
CA ALA A 84 0.37 -0.16 3.15
C ALA A 84 -0.89 -0.02 4.01
N LEU A 85 -1.53 -1.13 4.36
CA LEU A 85 -2.66 -1.16 5.28
C LEU A 85 -2.28 -0.67 6.68
N GLN A 86 -1.13 -1.08 7.21
CA GLN A 86 -0.60 -0.57 8.48
C GLN A 86 -0.37 0.95 8.43
N ALA A 87 0.21 1.44 7.34
CA ALA A 87 0.42 2.87 7.14
C ALA A 87 -0.89 3.64 7.04
N ALA A 88 -1.88 3.10 6.32
CA ALA A 88 -3.21 3.67 6.18
C ALA A 88 -3.92 3.75 7.54
N HIS A 89 -3.95 2.67 8.32
CA HIS A 89 -4.53 2.67 9.67
C HIS A 89 -3.85 3.69 10.59
N THR A 90 -2.51 3.71 10.59
CA THR A 90 -1.74 4.63 11.44
C THR A 90 -1.97 6.10 11.07
N LEU A 91 -2.05 6.41 9.77
CA LEU A 91 -2.25 7.77 9.30
C LEU A 91 -3.71 8.23 9.50
N LEU A 92 -4.69 7.43 9.08
CA LEU A 92 -6.10 7.82 9.04
C LEU A 92 -6.74 7.89 10.43
N ARG A 93 -6.22 7.15 11.42
CA ARG A 93 -6.64 7.31 12.83
C ARG A 93 -6.37 8.73 13.39
N ARG A 94 -5.53 9.53 12.72
CA ARG A 94 -5.28 10.94 13.10
C ARG A 94 -6.38 11.89 12.63
N THR A 95 -7.31 11.42 11.81
CA THR A 95 -8.41 12.23 11.28
C THR A 95 -9.25 12.82 12.42
N ASN A 96 -9.48 14.13 12.36
CA ASN A 96 -10.39 14.85 13.24
C ASN A 96 -11.05 16.01 12.47
N GLN A 97 -11.66 16.96 13.17
CA GLN A 97 -12.38 18.08 12.53
C GLN A 97 -11.45 19.00 11.72
N THR A 98 -10.17 19.13 12.10
CA THR A 98 -9.20 20.05 11.50
C THR A 98 -8.09 19.35 10.70
N CYS A 99 -7.80 18.09 11.02
CA CYS A 99 -6.78 17.27 10.38
C CYS A 99 -7.45 16.17 9.55
N LYS A 100 -7.21 16.16 8.24
CA LYS A 100 -7.71 15.13 7.32
C LYS A 100 -6.58 14.63 6.43
N PRO A 101 -5.70 13.76 6.95
CA PRO A 101 -4.58 13.26 6.18
C PRO A 101 -5.08 12.39 5.02
N ARG A 102 -4.25 12.27 3.97
CA ARG A 102 -4.59 11.52 2.75
C ARG A 102 -3.55 10.46 2.45
N ILE A 103 -4.00 9.27 2.07
CA ILE A 103 -3.14 8.20 1.57
C ILE A 103 -3.62 7.74 0.20
N HIS A 104 -2.67 7.58 -0.71
CA HIS A 104 -2.91 6.94 -2.00
C HIS A 104 -2.04 5.70 -2.12
N ILE A 105 -2.65 4.57 -2.50
CA ILE A 105 -1.97 3.29 -2.64
C ILE A 105 -1.95 2.89 -4.10
N LEU A 106 -0.76 2.72 -4.66
CA LEU A 106 -0.53 2.08 -5.96
C LEU A 106 -0.13 0.63 -5.69
N TRP A 107 -1.01 -0.32 -6.01
CA TRP A 107 -0.82 -1.74 -5.72
C TRP A 107 -0.56 -2.57 -6.98
N ALA A 108 0.69 -2.95 -7.17
CA ALA A 108 1.13 -3.83 -8.25
C ALA A 108 1.01 -5.31 -7.86
N ASN A 109 0.39 -6.08 -8.74
CA ASN A 109 0.12 -7.51 -8.62
C ASN A 109 0.58 -8.21 -9.89
N ARG A 110 0.96 -9.49 -9.75
CA ARG A 110 1.32 -10.28 -10.94
C ARG A 110 0.06 -10.79 -11.65
N ASN A 111 -0.89 -11.30 -10.86
CA ASN A 111 -2.10 -11.98 -11.34
C ASN A 111 -3.34 -11.29 -10.74
N ARG A 112 -4.45 -11.28 -11.49
CA ARG A 112 -5.69 -10.61 -11.05
C ARG A 112 -6.30 -11.19 -9.79
N ASP A 113 -6.10 -12.48 -9.55
CA ASP A 113 -6.66 -13.18 -8.38
C ASP A 113 -6.24 -12.54 -7.05
N ASP A 114 -5.02 -11.98 -6.98
CA ASP A 114 -4.50 -11.29 -5.79
C ASP A 114 -5.38 -10.07 -5.40
N CYS A 115 -5.95 -9.39 -6.40
CA CYS A 115 -6.74 -8.17 -6.24
C CYS A 115 -8.14 -8.27 -6.88
N SER A 116 -8.71 -9.47 -6.95
CA SER A 116 -10.04 -9.70 -7.53
C SER A 116 -11.10 -8.80 -6.86
N GLY A 117 -11.92 -8.14 -7.69
CA GLY A 117 -12.91 -7.14 -7.28
C GLY A 117 -12.38 -5.72 -7.06
N GLY A 118 -11.06 -5.50 -7.13
CA GLY A 118 -10.46 -4.16 -7.07
C GLY A 118 -10.82 -3.33 -8.31
N ILE A 119 -11.14 -2.05 -8.08
CA ILE A 119 -11.45 -1.05 -9.11
C ILE A 119 -10.60 0.20 -8.81
N ASN A 120 -9.90 0.71 -9.82
CA ASN A 120 -9.05 1.89 -9.69
C ASN A 120 -9.89 3.12 -9.35
N ASP A 121 -9.37 3.92 -8.43
CA ASP A 121 -10.01 5.15 -7.98
C ASP A 121 -9.64 6.34 -8.84
N THR A 122 -8.43 6.34 -9.41
CA THR A 122 -8.05 7.33 -10.40
C THR A 122 -8.47 6.83 -11.78
N ILE A 123 -9.24 7.68 -12.48
CA ILE A 123 -9.49 7.45 -13.89
C ILE A 123 -8.22 7.90 -14.60
N VAL A 124 -7.34 6.95 -14.95
CA VAL A 124 -6.28 7.22 -15.94
C VAL A 124 -7.00 7.61 -17.21
N THR A 125 -7.05 8.91 -17.49
CA THR A 125 -7.61 9.39 -18.75
C THR A 125 -6.61 8.97 -19.82
N PRO A 126 -6.93 8.04 -20.75
CA PRO A 126 -6.03 7.77 -21.85
C PRO A 126 -5.80 9.08 -22.61
N ALA A 127 -4.55 9.32 -23.02
CA ALA A 127 -4.12 10.56 -23.67
C ALA A 127 -5.17 11.04 -24.70
N PRO A 128 -5.49 12.34 -24.75
CA PRO A 128 -6.59 12.82 -25.57
C PRO A 128 -6.26 12.63 -27.06
N GLN A 129 -6.84 11.62 -27.70
CA GLN A 129 -7.08 11.68 -29.13
C GLN A 129 -8.06 12.82 -29.36
N ARG A 130 -7.53 13.93 -29.89
CA ARG A 130 -8.30 15.09 -30.36
C ARG A 130 -9.51 14.62 -31.16
N SER A 131 -10.68 14.72 -30.57
CA SER A 131 -11.95 14.65 -31.28
C SER A 131 -12.83 15.78 -30.76
N TRP A 132 -13.12 16.66 -31.72
CA TRP A 132 -13.70 17.96 -31.54
C TRP A 132 -15.19 17.83 -31.80
N PHE A 133 -16.01 17.57 -30.78
CA PHE A 133 -17.46 17.76 -30.90
C PHE A 133 -18.06 18.34 -29.61
N PHE A 134 -18.64 19.52 -29.80
CA PHE A 134 -19.50 20.24 -28.86
C PHE A 134 -20.75 19.41 -28.52
N GLY A 135 -21.11 19.37 -27.24
CA GLY A 135 -22.39 18.83 -26.78
C GLY A 135 -22.63 19.17 -25.32
N ARG A 136 -23.59 20.06 -25.08
CA ARG A 136 -23.98 20.64 -23.79
C ARG A 136 -24.99 19.72 -23.09
N SER A 137 -24.73 19.26 -21.86
CA SER A 137 -25.81 18.73 -21.00
C SER A 137 -25.45 18.66 -19.51
N THR A 138 -26.50 18.90 -18.72
CA THR A 138 -26.71 19.24 -17.29
C THR A 138 -26.17 18.29 -16.21
N PRO A 139 -26.06 18.75 -14.94
CA PRO A 139 -25.55 17.94 -13.83
C PRO A 139 -26.64 17.00 -13.28
N ALA A 140 -26.35 15.70 -13.23
CA ALA A 140 -27.17 14.72 -12.53
C ALA A 140 -26.54 14.40 -11.16
N ALA A 141 -27.38 14.37 -10.14
CA ALA A 141 -27.04 14.21 -8.73
C ALA A 141 -26.35 12.86 -8.43
N SER A 142 -25.40 12.91 -7.50
CA SER A 142 -24.72 11.73 -6.94
C SER A 142 -25.68 10.86 -6.13
N PRO A 143 -25.74 9.53 -6.34
CA PRO A 143 -26.42 8.64 -5.41
C PRO A 143 -25.49 8.29 -4.23
N ALA A 144 -26.10 8.18 -3.04
CA ALA A 144 -25.48 7.81 -1.77
C ALA A 144 -24.89 6.38 -1.79
N PRO A 145 -23.92 6.04 -0.92
CA PRO A 145 -23.29 4.72 -0.94
C PRO A 145 -24.23 3.69 -0.34
N VAL A 146 -24.75 2.80 -1.18
CA VAL A 146 -25.37 1.55 -0.75
C VAL A 146 -24.23 0.54 -0.61
N ALA A 147 -24.09 -0.05 0.57
CA ALA A 147 -23.13 -1.13 0.81
C ALA A 147 -23.33 -2.23 -0.25
N SER A 148 -22.34 -2.43 -1.10
CA SER A 148 -22.35 -3.47 -2.12
C SER A 148 -22.43 -4.85 -1.46
N PRO A 149 -23.27 -5.77 -1.96
CA PRO A 149 -23.38 -7.12 -1.41
C PRO A 149 -22.04 -7.86 -1.53
N LEU A 150 -21.69 -8.63 -0.49
CA LEU A 150 -20.50 -9.46 -0.39
C LEU A 150 -20.34 -10.32 -1.64
N ASN A 151 -19.38 -9.96 -2.51
CA ASN A 151 -19.10 -10.73 -3.72
C ASN A 151 -18.11 -11.85 -3.35
N PRO A 152 -18.51 -13.14 -3.36
CA PRO A 152 -17.68 -14.23 -2.86
C PRO A 152 -16.37 -14.43 -3.63
N SER A 153 -16.27 -13.90 -4.85
CA SER A 153 -15.07 -13.92 -5.70
C SER A 153 -14.05 -12.80 -5.41
N GLN A 154 -14.36 -11.89 -4.50
CA GLN A 154 -13.50 -10.74 -4.17
C GLN A 154 -12.36 -11.15 -3.22
N SER A 155 -11.16 -10.62 -3.48
CA SER A 155 -9.98 -10.82 -2.63
C SER A 155 -10.21 -10.25 -1.22
N LEU A 156 -9.77 -10.98 -0.19
CA LEU A 156 -9.91 -10.56 1.21
C LEU A 156 -9.23 -9.21 1.45
N ILE A 157 -8.07 -8.96 0.84
CA ILE A 157 -7.34 -7.70 0.98
C ILE A 157 -8.12 -6.54 0.35
N VAL A 158 -8.78 -6.78 -0.79
CA VAL A 158 -9.65 -5.76 -1.41
C VAL A 158 -10.80 -5.40 -0.48
N ARG A 159 -11.40 -6.39 0.21
CA ARG A 159 -12.46 -6.12 1.20
C ARG A 159 -11.95 -5.28 2.38
N GLU A 160 -10.74 -5.55 2.87
CA GLU A 160 -10.12 -4.75 3.93
C GLU A 160 -9.89 -3.30 3.48
N LEU A 161 -9.38 -3.11 2.24
CA LEU A 161 -9.17 -1.78 1.65
C LEU A 161 -10.49 -1.02 1.50
N GLU A 162 -11.55 -1.68 1.04
CA GLU A 162 -12.89 -1.09 0.91
C GLU A 162 -13.51 -0.73 2.26
N ALA A 163 -13.37 -1.59 3.27
CA ALA A 163 -13.85 -1.32 4.61
C ALA A 163 -13.14 -0.10 5.21
N LEU A 164 -11.81 -0.02 5.08
CA LEU A 164 -11.03 1.12 5.57
C LEU A 164 -11.41 2.41 4.81
N ARG A 165 -11.61 2.32 3.50
CA ARG A 165 -12.06 3.44 2.69
C ARG A 165 -13.44 3.95 3.08
N ALA A 166 -14.38 3.03 3.37
CA ALA A 166 -15.72 3.37 3.82
C ALA A 166 -15.68 4.08 5.20
N GLN A 167 -14.74 3.71 6.06
CA GLN A 167 -14.52 4.37 7.35
C GLN A 167 -13.96 5.80 7.20
N TYR A 168 -13.16 6.07 6.17
CA TYR A 168 -12.52 7.36 5.93
C TYR A 168 -12.79 7.93 4.52
N PRO A 169 -14.03 8.34 4.20
CA PRO A 169 -14.40 8.80 2.86
C PRO A 169 -13.54 9.97 2.36
N GLY A 170 -12.99 9.83 1.15
CA GLY A 170 -12.20 10.87 0.47
C GLY A 170 -10.75 11.04 0.97
N GLN A 171 -10.33 10.29 1.98
CA GLN A 171 -8.96 10.33 2.52
C GLN A 171 -8.08 9.20 2.00
N MET A 172 -8.68 8.14 1.45
CA MET A 172 -7.98 6.97 0.92
C MET A 172 -8.41 6.70 -0.52
N THR A 173 -7.43 6.46 -1.38
CA THR A 173 -7.63 5.98 -2.75
C THR A 173 -6.66 4.85 -3.08
N VAL A 174 -7.09 3.90 -3.90
CA VAL A 174 -6.30 2.74 -4.31
C VAL A 174 -6.39 2.54 -5.81
N ASP A 175 -5.25 2.36 -6.46
CA ASP A 175 -5.17 1.92 -7.84
C ASP A 175 -4.45 0.58 -7.93
N TYR A 176 -5.01 -0.31 -8.72
CA TYR A 176 -4.57 -1.68 -8.93
C TYR A 176 -3.87 -1.77 -10.29
N PHE A 177 -2.71 -2.42 -10.30
CA PHE A 177 -1.92 -2.72 -11.49
C PHE A 177 -1.67 -4.22 -11.50
N VAL A 178 -1.94 -4.85 -12.64
CA VAL A 178 -1.81 -6.29 -12.90
C VAL A 178 -0.89 -6.49 -14.10
N ASP A 179 0.27 -7.11 -13.85
CA ASP A 179 1.31 -7.32 -14.85
C ASP A 179 0.83 -8.21 -16.01
N GLU A 180 0.11 -9.30 -15.72
CA GLU A 180 -0.44 -10.22 -16.74
C GLU A 180 -1.52 -9.56 -17.61
N GLU A 181 -2.17 -8.50 -17.12
CA GLU A 181 -3.11 -7.67 -17.89
C GLU A 181 -2.40 -6.52 -18.64
N GLY A 182 -1.06 -6.43 -18.55
CA GLY A 182 -0.25 -5.42 -19.23
C GLY A 182 -0.26 -4.04 -18.58
N SER A 183 -0.64 -3.96 -17.30
CA SER A 183 -0.66 -2.69 -16.54
C SER A 183 0.47 -2.65 -15.52
N ALA A 184 1.14 -1.50 -15.41
CA ALA A 184 2.28 -1.31 -14.51
C ALA A 184 2.27 0.12 -13.94
N ILE A 185 2.90 0.29 -12.78
CA ILE A 185 3.01 1.60 -12.14
C ILE A 185 4.00 2.47 -12.93
N GLY A 186 3.46 3.40 -13.71
CA GLY A 186 4.23 4.37 -14.47
C GLY A 186 4.47 5.69 -13.74
N LYS A 187 5.30 6.55 -14.33
CA LYS A 187 5.56 7.93 -13.87
C LYS A 187 4.28 8.74 -13.66
N GLN A 188 3.33 8.61 -14.58
CA GLN A 188 2.09 9.40 -14.54
C GLN A 188 1.27 9.09 -13.29
N ALA A 189 1.12 7.80 -12.92
CA ALA A 189 0.37 7.42 -11.73
C ALA A 189 0.96 8.00 -10.44
N ILE A 190 2.30 8.14 -10.37
CA ILE A 190 2.97 8.80 -9.26
C ILE A 190 2.70 10.30 -9.30
N LEU A 191 2.87 10.93 -10.47
CA LEU A 191 2.65 12.36 -10.66
C LEU A 191 1.21 12.80 -10.38
N ASP A 192 0.22 12.00 -10.76
CA ASP A 192 -1.19 12.33 -10.58
C ASP A 192 -1.52 12.61 -9.10
N PHE A 193 -0.88 11.90 -8.17
CA PHE A 193 -1.02 12.16 -6.74
C PHE A 193 -0.07 13.26 -6.25
N THR A 194 1.18 13.27 -6.68
CA THR A 194 2.19 14.22 -6.16
C THR A 194 1.98 15.65 -6.66
N ASP A 195 1.48 15.83 -7.88
CA ASP A 195 1.24 17.13 -8.53
C ASP A 195 -0.11 17.72 -8.14
N SER A 196 -1.07 16.90 -7.69
CA SER A 196 -2.33 17.37 -7.09
C SER A 196 -2.10 18.23 -5.83
N VAL A 197 -0.86 18.33 -5.35
CA VAL A 197 -0.37 19.19 -4.27
C VAL A 197 -0.07 20.63 -4.75
N GLY A 198 -0.30 20.96 -6.02
CA GLY A 198 0.07 22.20 -6.73
C GLY A 198 -0.54 23.53 -6.27
N LEU A 199 -0.52 23.84 -4.97
CA LEU A 199 -0.45 25.20 -4.46
C LEU A 199 0.75 25.31 -3.51
N PRO A 200 1.72 26.21 -3.79
CA PRO A 200 2.83 26.44 -2.88
C PRO A 200 2.29 26.92 -1.53
N SER A 201 2.37 26.06 -0.52
CA SER A 201 2.17 26.48 0.86
C SER A 201 3.36 27.37 1.25
N PRO A 202 3.13 28.54 1.87
CA PRO A 202 4.21 29.44 2.31
C PRO A 202 5.08 28.88 3.44
N LYS A 203 4.87 27.62 3.84
CA LYS A 203 5.72 26.87 4.78
C LYS A 203 6.23 25.60 4.08
N PRO A 204 7.53 25.28 4.16
CA PRO A 204 8.05 23.99 3.69
C PRO A 204 7.19 22.86 4.29
N SER A 205 6.84 21.92 3.42
CA SER A 205 5.79 20.92 3.59
C SER A 205 5.80 20.25 4.97
N GLN A 206 4.64 20.13 5.59
CA GLN A 206 4.45 19.18 6.70
C GLN A 206 4.41 17.77 6.08
N ASP A 207 5.63 17.28 5.84
CA ASP A 207 6.14 15.92 5.59
C ASP A 207 5.25 14.99 4.74
N ASN A 208 5.22 15.22 3.42
CA ASN A 208 4.71 14.22 2.48
C ASN A 208 5.71 13.05 2.42
N LEU A 209 5.21 11.81 2.41
CA LEU A 209 6.02 10.60 2.47
C LEU A 209 5.67 9.64 1.32
N ILE A 210 6.68 9.13 0.64
CA ILE A 210 6.56 8.02 -0.30
C ILE A 210 7.12 6.77 0.37
N LEU A 211 6.29 5.76 0.50
CA LEU A 211 6.65 4.45 1.04
C LEU A 211 6.66 3.44 -0.10
N VAL A 212 7.72 2.65 -0.23
CA VAL A 212 7.84 1.61 -1.25
C VAL A 212 8.06 0.27 -0.56
N SER A 213 7.19 -0.70 -0.79
CA SER A 213 7.31 -2.06 -0.23
C SER A 213 7.02 -3.13 -1.26
N GLY A 214 7.82 -4.18 -1.29
CA GLY A 214 7.63 -5.32 -2.17
C GLY A 214 8.90 -6.15 -2.35
N PRO A 215 8.97 -7.04 -3.35
CA PRO A 215 10.19 -7.77 -3.67
C PRO A 215 11.37 -6.83 -3.98
N GLU A 216 12.60 -7.26 -3.72
CA GLU A 216 13.81 -6.44 -3.91
C GLU A 216 13.90 -5.84 -5.32
N GLY A 217 13.59 -6.62 -6.36
CA GLY A 217 13.57 -6.14 -7.74
C GLY A 217 12.55 -5.02 -7.98
N PHE A 218 11.38 -5.11 -7.32
CA PHE A 218 10.35 -4.08 -7.37
C PHE A 218 10.80 -2.79 -6.67
N ILE A 219 11.34 -2.90 -5.46
CA ILE A 219 11.90 -1.75 -4.71
C ILE A 219 13.01 -1.09 -5.52
N SER A 220 13.93 -1.88 -6.08
CA SER A 220 15.06 -1.40 -6.86
C SER A 220 14.61 -0.64 -8.12
N TYR A 221 13.58 -1.14 -8.81
CA TYR A 221 12.99 -0.48 -9.97
C TYR A 221 12.33 0.87 -9.62
N MET A 222 11.59 0.93 -8.52
CA MET A 222 10.85 2.14 -8.12
C MET A 222 11.75 3.20 -7.48
N ALA A 223 12.59 2.81 -6.51
CA ALA A 223 13.32 3.71 -5.61
C ALA A 223 14.84 3.44 -5.52
N GLY A 224 15.35 2.44 -6.23
CA GLY A 224 16.73 1.98 -6.10
C GLY A 224 16.94 0.98 -4.94
N PRO A 225 18.05 0.21 -4.98
CA PRO A 225 18.27 -0.87 -4.02
C PRO A 225 18.45 -0.34 -2.60
N LYS A 226 18.11 -1.17 -1.61
CA LYS A 226 18.62 -1.03 -0.24
C LYS A 226 20.10 -1.48 -0.22
N LEU A 227 20.84 -1.12 0.83
CA LEU A 227 22.25 -1.48 0.96
C LEU A 227 22.46 -2.37 2.18
N TRP A 228 23.26 -3.41 2.04
CA TRP A 228 23.72 -4.19 3.19
C TRP A 228 25.02 -3.61 3.71
N ALA A 229 25.02 -3.11 4.95
CA ALA A 229 26.20 -2.56 5.61
C ALA A 229 26.12 -2.77 7.12
N GLU A 230 27.27 -3.00 7.77
CA GLU A 230 27.35 -3.18 9.23
C GLU A 230 26.44 -4.30 9.78
N GLY A 231 26.16 -5.32 8.97
CA GLY A 231 25.28 -6.44 9.35
C GLY A 231 23.79 -6.10 9.37
N MET A 232 23.40 -4.93 8.86
CA MET A 232 22.01 -4.50 8.76
C MET A 232 21.67 -4.02 7.35
N GLU A 233 20.38 -4.01 7.04
CA GLU A 233 19.87 -3.41 5.81
C GLU A 233 19.66 -1.91 6.04
N LEU A 234 20.40 -1.08 5.31
CA LEU A 234 20.32 0.37 5.34
C LEU A 234 19.54 0.90 4.14
N GLN A 235 18.97 2.10 4.30
CA GLN A 235 18.44 2.85 3.17
C GLN A 235 19.58 3.16 2.19
N GLY A 236 19.51 2.58 0.99
CA GLY A 236 20.43 2.89 -0.11
C GLY A 236 20.10 4.22 -0.79
N PRO A 237 20.93 4.70 -1.74
CA PRO A 237 20.66 5.92 -2.49
C PRO A 237 19.34 5.81 -3.26
N LEU A 238 18.58 6.91 -3.32
CA LEU A 238 17.40 7.00 -4.18
C LEU A 238 17.82 6.85 -5.64
N ARG A 239 17.16 5.95 -6.37
CA ARG A 239 17.29 5.68 -7.83
C ARG A 239 15.91 5.29 -8.39
N GLY A 240 15.87 4.70 -9.58
CA GLY A 240 14.65 4.22 -10.19
C GLY A 240 13.72 5.35 -10.65
N ILE A 241 12.46 5.01 -10.89
CA ILE A 241 11.43 5.93 -11.38
C ILE A 241 11.33 7.18 -10.48
N ILE A 242 11.33 7.01 -9.15
CA ILE A 242 11.10 8.11 -8.22
C ILE A 242 12.23 9.15 -8.29
N LYS A 243 13.48 8.72 -8.50
CA LYS A 243 14.59 9.67 -8.69
C LYS A 243 14.40 10.53 -9.93
N GLU A 244 13.91 9.93 -11.02
CA GLU A 244 13.72 10.64 -12.30
C GLU A 244 12.63 11.71 -12.23
N LEU A 245 11.71 11.61 -11.26
CA LEU A 245 10.63 12.57 -11.03
C LEU A 245 11.07 13.80 -10.22
N ASP A 246 12.24 13.78 -9.56
CA ASP A 246 12.80 14.90 -8.76
C ASP A 246 11.79 15.54 -7.78
N LEU A 247 11.09 14.70 -7.00
CA LEU A 247 10.04 15.11 -6.07
C LEU A 247 10.60 15.73 -4.78
N LYS A 248 10.98 17.02 -4.82
CA LYS A 248 11.69 17.71 -3.73
C LYS A 248 10.93 17.82 -2.41
N ASP A 249 9.60 17.83 -2.44
CA ASP A 249 8.76 18.00 -1.26
C ASP A 249 8.32 16.66 -0.62
N TRP A 250 8.93 15.55 -1.03
CA TRP A 250 8.57 14.20 -0.63
C TRP A 250 9.78 13.46 -0.06
N ALA A 251 9.66 12.99 1.19
CA ALA A 251 10.59 12.03 1.75
C ALA A 251 10.29 10.64 1.16
N VAL A 252 11.33 9.85 0.86
CA VAL A 252 11.15 8.50 0.31
C VAL A 252 11.76 7.48 1.26
N TRP A 253 11.01 6.41 1.56
CA TRP A 253 11.48 5.31 2.41
C TRP A 253 11.14 3.95 1.79
N LYS A 254 12.10 3.04 1.83
CA LYS A 254 12.00 1.67 1.29
C LYS A 254 11.79 0.68 2.44
N LEU A 255 10.81 -0.20 2.32
CA LEU A 255 10.40 -1.23 3.29
C LEU A 255 10.65 -2.62 2.72
#